data_AF-X1CVG9-F1
#
_entry.id   AF-X1CVG9-F1
#
_cell.length_a   1.000
_cell.length_b   1.000
_cell.length_c   1.000
_cell.angle_alpha   90.00
_cell.angle_beta   90.00
_cell.angle_gamma   90.00
#
_symmetry.space_group_name_H-M   'P 1'
#
loop_
_entity.id
_entity.type
_entity.pdbx_description
1 polymer ?
#
loop_
_entity_poly.entity_id
_entity_poly.type
_entity_poly.pdbx_seq_one_letter_code
_entity_poly.pdbx_strand_id
1 'polypeptide(L)'
;MIERNFNELQNNLVVGIKGLKASGKTLVMTWLLYREYLKGKTIYTNYEVFFPHKIIDVQKMVTLNVELQNAVIGIDELHMICDSRRSGKKQNILMTYFILQSRHRSVNFYYTTQFDGQVDKRIRENTDINMVCEN
;
A
#
# COMPACT_ATOMS: atom_id res chain seq x y z
N MET A 1 10.69 1.97 29.88
CA MET A 1 11.23 1.91 28.51
C MET A 1 10.81 0.57 27.96
N ILE A 2 9.80 0.52 27.08
CA ILE A 2 9.24 -0.74 26.58
C ILE A 2 10.06 -1.13 25.35
N GLU A 3 10.87 -2.18 25.47
CA GLU A 3 11.49 -2.85 24.33
C GLU A 3 10.38 -3.49 23.49
N ARG A 4 9.84 -2.73 22.53
CA ARG A 4 9.07 -3.33 21.44
C ARG A 4 10.03 -4.15 20.60
N ASN A 5 9.80 -5.46 20.55
CA ASN A 5 10.52 -6.38 19.68
C ASN A 5 10.51 -5.82 18.24
N PHE A 6 11.68 -5.72 17.61
CA PHE A 6 11.83 -5.21 16.23
C PHE A 6 10.96 -5.99 15.21
N ASN A 7 10.62 -7.23 15.53
CA ASN A 7 9.71 -8.09 14.76
C ASN A 7 8.23 -7.67 14.88
N GLU A 8 7.79 -7.08 15.99
CA GLU A 8 6.42 -6.57 16.16
C GLU A 8 6.20 -5.23 15.43
N LEU A 9 7.28 -4.47 15.17
CA LEU A 9 7.26 -3.27 14.33
C LEU A 9 7.01 -3.56 12.84
N GLN A 10 7.04 -4.84 12.41
CA GLN A 10 6.81 -5.23 11.00
C GLN A 10 5.34 -5.47 10.62
N ASN A 11 4.42 -5.40 11.58
CA ASN A 11 2.99 -5.46 11.29
C ASN A 11 2.45 -4.03 11.25
N ASN A 12 1.74 -3.68 10.17
CA ASN A 12 1.04 -2.41 9.94
C ASN A 12 1.84 -1.28 9.29
N LEU A 13 2.78 -1.60 8.40
CA LEU A 13 3.55 -0.59 7.68
C LEU A 13 2.85 -0.10 6.42
N VAL A 14 2.85 1.22 6.22
CA VAL A 14 2.47 1.87 4.97
C VAL A 14 3.72 2.36 4.26
N VAL A 15 4.01 1.83 3.07
CA VAL A 15 5.22 2.13 2.31
C VAL A 15 4.85 2.73 0.95
N GLY A 16 5.34 3.94 0.70
CA GLY A 16 5.23 4.61 -0.59
C GLY A 16 6.51 4.47 -1.40
N ILE A 17 6.41 3.98 -2.63
CA ILE A 17 7.54 3.78 -3.55
C ILE A 17 7.40 4.79 -4.70
N LYS A 18 8.34 5.74 -4.81
CA LYS A 18 8.29 6.83 -5.79
C LYS A 18 9.46 6.79 -6.79
N GLY A 19 9.27 7.41 -7.94
CA GLY A 19 10.25 7.41 -9.04
C GLY A 19 9.59 7.48 -10.41
N LEU A 20 10.37 7.82 -11.44
CA LEU A 20 9.86 7.97 -12.80
C LEU A 20 9.35 6.66 -13.41
N LYS A 21 8.55 6.74 -14.48
CA LYS A 21 8.12 5.55 -15.21
C LYS A 21 9.35 4.71 -15.61
N ALA A 22 9.23 3.38 -15.49
CA ALA A 22 10.31 2.43 -15.73
C ALA A 22 11.53 2.51 -14.79
N SER A 23 11.45 3.18 -13.63
CA SER A 23 12.52 3.16 -12.61
C SER A 23 12.53 1.91 -11.71
N GLY A 24 11.75 0.87 -12.04
CA GLY A 24 11.72 -0.38 -11.26
C GLY A 24 10.84 -0.36 -10.00
N LYS A 25 10.01 0.66 -9.77
CA LYS A 25 9.09 0.73 -8.62
C LYS A 25 8.21 -0.51 -8.46
N THR A 26 7.56 -0.94 -9.54
CA THR A 26 6.69 -2.12 -9.53
C THR A 26 7.50 -3.36 -9.19
N LEU A 27 8.73 -3.50 -9.70
CA LEU A 27 9.63 -4.61 -9.36
C LEU A 27 9.98 -4.63 -7.87
N VAL A 28 10.36 -3.48 -7.30
CA VAL A 28 10.65 -3.35 -5.86
C VAL A 28 9.41 -3.70 -5.03
N MET A 29 8.23 -3.19 -5.43
CA MET A 29 6.97 -3.54 -4.78
C MET A 29 6.69 -5.04 -4.86
N THR A 30 6.79 -5.66 -6.05
CA THR A 30 6.58 -7.09 -6.24
C THR A 30 7.54 -7.92 -5.38
N TRP A 31 8.81 -7.50 -5.25
CA TRP A 31 9.77 -8.14 -4.36
C TRP A 31 9.36 -8.06 -2.88
N LEU A 32 8.87 -6.91 -2.42
CA LEU A 32 8.35 -6.76 -1.05
C LEU A 32 7.13 -7.66 -0.82
N LEU A 33 6.19 -7.71 -1.77
CA LEU A 33 5.02 -8.57 -1.70
C LEU A 33 5.41 -10.06 -1.64
N TYR A 34 6.40 -10.48 -2.45
CA TYR A 34 6.89 -11.85 -2.45
C TYR A 34 7.49 -12.23 -1.08
N ARG A 35 8.23 -11.31 -0.43
CA ARG A 35 8.74 -11.55 0.93
C ARG A 35 7.64 -11.73 1.96
N GLU A 36 6.56 -10.95 1.86
CA GLU A 36 5.41 -11.09 2.75
C GLU A 36 4.61 -12.38 2.47
N TYR A 37 4.55 -12.79 1.21
CA TYR A 37 3.99 -14.10 0.81
C TYR A 37 4.77 -15.25 1.45
N LEU A 38 6.11 -15.20 1.44
CA LEU A 38 6.95 -16.20 2.11
C LEU A 38 6.76 -16.25 3.63
N LYS A 39 6.24 -15.17 4.25
CA LYS A 39 5.83 -15.14 5.66
C LYS A 39 4.41 -15.69 5.90
N GLY A 40 3.75 -16.20 4.86
CA GLY A 40 2.40 -16.77 4.93
C GLY A 40 1.27 -15.73 4.88
N LYS A 41 1.53 -14.49 4.46
CA LYS A 41 0.49 -13.47 4.33
C LYS A 41 -0.28 -13.61 3.02
N THR A 42 -1.58 -13.31 3.07
CA THR A 42 -2.40 -13.26 1.85
C THR A 42 -2.12 -11.98 1.09
N ILE A 43 -1.78 -12.09 -0.20
CA ILE A 43 -1.42 -10.95 -1.03
C ILE A 43 -2.62 -10.46 -1.85
N TYR A 44 -2.84 -9.15 -1.85
CA TYR A 44 -3.87 -8.45 -2.61
C TYR A 44 -3.23 -7.38 -3.49
N THR A 45 -3.51 -7.36 -4.79
CA THR A 45 -2.91 -6.41 -5.74
C THR A 45 -3.88 -5.96 -6.82
N ASN A 46 -3.62 -4.80 -7.44
CA ASN A 46 -4.37 -4.37 -8.64
C ASN A 46 -3.72 -4.82 -9.96
N TYR A 47 -2.68 -5.65 -9.90
CA TYR A 47 -1.93 -6.17 -11.04
C TYR A 47 -1.48 -7.61 -10.78
N GLU A 48 -1.21 -8.35 -11.85
CA GLU A 48 -0.83 -9.78 -11.81
C GLU A 48 0.61 -9.99 -11.32
N VAL A 49 0.81 -11.02 -10.50
CA VAL A 49 2.14 -11.48 -10.03
C VAL A 49 2.27 -13.01 -10.14
N PHE A 50 3.50 -13.50 -10.25
CA PHE A 50 3.80 -14.93 -10.49
C PHE A 50 3.75 -15.82 -9.23
N PHE A 51 3.01 -15.43 -8.20
CA PHE A 51 2.80 -16.20 -6.98
C PHE A 51 1.36 -16.04 -6.50
N PRO A 52 0.84 -16.91 -5.62
CA PRO A 52 -0.55 -16.85 -5.16
C PRO A 52 -0.94 -15.48 -4.62
N HIS A 53 -1.95 -14.87 -5.25
CA HIS A 53 -2.44 -13.54 -4.93
C HIS A 53 -3.92 -13.41 -5.28
N LYS A 54 -4.54 -12.31 -4.82
CA LYS A 54 -5.92 -11.94 -5.13
C LYS A 54 -5.92 -10.58 -5.85
N ILE A 55 -6.40 -10.56 -7.08
CA ILE A 55 -6.63 -9.31 -7.79
C ILE A 55 -7.78 -8.54 -7.14
N ILE A 56 -7.55 -7.27 -6.84
CA ILE A 56 -8.52 -6.37 -6.24
C ILE A 56 -8.86 -5.21 -7.16
N ASP A 57 -10.14 -4.92 -7.25
CA ASP A 57 -10.63 -3.61 -7.63
C ASP A 57 -10.59 -2.72 -6.39
N VAL A 58 -9.61 -1.82 -6.35
CA VAL A 58 -9.37 -0.92 -5.22
C VAL A 58 -10.60 -0.07 -4.90
N GLN A 59 -11.40 0.34 -5.89
CA GLN A 59 -12.61 1.14 -5.66
C GLN A 59 -13.67 0.32 -4.90
N LYS A 60 -13.81 -0.96 -5.26
CA LYS A 60 -14.75 -1.88 -4.59
C LYS A 60 -14.25 -2.27 -3.20
N MET A 61 -12.95 -2.56 -3.05
CA MET A 61 -12.37 -3.01 -1.78
C MET A 61 -12.64 -2.01 -0.65
N VAL A 62 -12.45 -0.73 -0.95
CA VAL A 62 -12.64 0.40 -0.04
C VAL A 62 -14.09 0.56 0.39
N THR A 63 -15.02 0.20 -0.49
CA THR A 63 -16.47 0.35 -0.25
C THR A 63 -17.04 -0.84 0.53
N LEU A 64 -16.45 -2.03 0.38
CA LEU A 64 -17.01 -3.28 0.91
C LEU A 64 -16.52 -3.65 2.32
N ASN A 65 -15.68 -2.82 2.96
CA ASN A 65 -15.10 -3.10 4.29
C ASN A 65 -14.58 -4.54 4.42
N VAL A 66 -13.84 -5.00 3.41
CA VAL A 66 -13.32 -6.36 3.35
C VAL A 66 -12.53 -6.65 4.63
N GLU A 67 -12.89 -7.73 5.33
CA GLU A 67 -12.13 -8.19 6.48
C GLU A 67 -10.79 -8.74 6.00
N LEU A 68 -9.74 -7.97 6.25
CA LEU A 68 -8.37 -8.35 5.97
C LEU A 68 -7.72 -8.73 7.29
N GLN A 69 -7.25 -9.97 7.37
CA GLN A 69 -6.45 -10.47 8.47
C GLN A 69 -5.21 -11.13 7.90
N ASN A 70 -4.06 -10.88 8.52
CA ASN A 70 -2.76 -11.41 8.10
C ASN A 70 -2.51 -11.27 6.58
N ALA A 71 -2.76 -10.05 6.08
CA ALA A 71 -2.79 -9.74 4.67
C ALA A 71 -1.82 -8.62 4.31
N VAL A 72 -1.51 -8.52 3.03
CA VAL A 72 -0.71 -7.45 2.45
C VAL A 72 -1.36 -6.96 1.19
N ILE A 73 -1.33 -5.64 1.02
CA ILE A 73 -1.87 -4.96 -0.15
C ILE A 73 -0.73 -4.27 -0.91
N GLY A 74 -0.69 -4.47 -2.23
CA GLY A 74 0.17 -3.73 -3.15
C GLY A 74 -0.66 -3.01 -4.21
N ILE A 75 -0.58 -1.69 -4.28
CA ILE A 75 -1.30 -0.89 -5.29
C ILE A 75 -0.30 -0.18 -6.19
N ASP A 76 -0.22 -0.60 -7.45
CA ASP A 76 0.55 0.11 -8.46
C ASP A 76 -0.21 1.37 -8.91
N GLU A 77 0.54 2.46 -9.10
CA GLU A 77 0.04 3.76 -9.53
C GLU A 77 -1.14 4.30 -8.71
N LEU A 78 -1.01 4.31 -7.37
CA LEU A 78 -2.09 4.72 -6.46
C LEU A 78 -2.66 6.12 -6.76
N HIS A 79 -1.84 7.03 -7.31
CA HIS A 79 -2.26 8.36 -7.74
C HIS A 79 -3.40 8.33 -8.76
N MET A 80 -3.56 7.26 -9.56
CA MET A 80 -4.68 7.10 -10.48
C MET A 80 -6.04 6.98 -9.78
N ILE A 81 -6.02 6.57 -8.50
CA ILE A 81 -7.21 6.32 -7.67
C ILE A 81 -7.38 7.43 -6.63
N CYS A 82 -6.27 7.88 -6.05
CA CYS A 82 -6.22 8.87 -4.97
C CYS A 82 -5.46 10.12 -5.38
N ASP A 83 -5.93 10.75 -6.44
CA ASP A 83 -5.33 11.97 -6.98
C ASP A 83 -5.51 13.16 -6.01
N SER A 84 -4.43 13.89 -5.76
CA SER A 84 -4.39 15.04 -4.84
C SER A 84 -5.27 16.21 -5.27
N ARG A 85 -5.52 16.36 -6.58
CA ARG A 85 -6.43 17.38 -7.15
C ARG A 85 -7.90 17.05 -6.86
N ARG A 86 -8.19 15.83 -6.43
CA ARG A 86 -9.51 15.35 -6.03
C ARG A 86 -9.64 15.17 -4.52
N SER A 87 -8.79 15.86 -3.75
CA SER A 87 -8.86 15.87 -2.28
C SER A 87 -10.29 16.16 -1.78
N GLY A 88 -10.72 15.41 -0.77
CA GLY A 88 -12.07 15.49 -0.22
C GLY A 88 -13.16 14.73 -1.00
N LYS A 89 -12.86 14.12 -2.16
CA LYS A 89 -13.79 13.18 -2.79
C LYS A 89 -13.93 11.90 -1.94
N LYS A 90 -15.11 11.29 -2.01
CA LYS A 90 -15.46 10.06 -1.26
C LYS A 90 -14.37 8.98 -1.37
N GLN A 91 -13.80 8.78 -2.56
CA GLN A 91 -12.73 7.79 -2.78
C GLN A 91 -11.47 8.06 -1.93
N ASN A 92 -10.93 9.28 -1.95
CA ASN A 92 -9.73 9.64 -1.18
C ASN A 92 -9.97 9.51 0.33
N ILE A 93 -11.15 9.92 0.78
CA ILE A 93 -11.56 9.81 2.18
C ILE A 93 -11.62 8.35 2.60
N LEU A 94 -12.31 7.50 1.83
CA LEU A 94 -12.46 6.09 2.16
C LEU A 94 -11.12 5.34 2.09
N MET A 95 -10.25 5.66 1.12
CA MET A 95 -8.89 5.10 1.06
C MET A 95 -8.04 5.51 2.26
N THR A 96 -8.15 6.76 2.71
CA THR A 96 -7.48 7.21 3.93
C THR A 96 -7.97 6.43 5.15
N TYR A 97 -9.30 6.27 5.30
CA TYR A 97 -9.85 5.46 6.39
C TYR A 97 -9.44 4.00 6.29
N PHE A 98 -9.38 3.44 5.08
CA PHE A 98 -8.93 2.09 4.85
C PHE A 98 -7.48 1.89 5.32
N ILE A 99 -6.56 2.80 4.98
CA ILE A 99 -5.15 2.77 5.42
C ILE A 99 -5.04 2.95 6.94
N LEU A 100 -5.84 3.84 7.53
CA LEU A 100 -5.88 4.01 8.99
C LEU A 100 -6.37 2.73 9.69
N GLN A 101 -7.40 2.09 9.15
CA GLN A 101 -7.96 0.85 9.70
C GLN A 101 -7.03 -0.35 9.48
N SER A 102 -6.27 -0.38 8.38
CA SER A 102 -5.31 -1.45 8.11
C SER A 102 -4.27 -1.56 9.22
N ARG A 103 -3.94 -0.44 9.90
CA ARG A 103 -3.03 -0.41 11.04
C ARG A 103 -3.49 -1.17 12.28
N HIS A 104 -4.78 -1.41 12.42
CA HIS A 104 -5.32 -2.15 13.56
C HIS A 104 -5.44 -3.66 13.27
N ARG A 105 -5.15 -4.10 12.04
CA ARG A 105 -5.46 -5.46 11.56
C ARG A 105 -4.23 -6.28 11.14
N SER A 106 -3.02 -5.82 11.45
CA SER A 106 -1.75 -6.44 11.02
C SER A 106 -1.62 -6.52 9.50
N VAL A 107 -2.05 -5.47 8.79
CA VAL A 107 -2.03 -5.42 7.32
C VAL A 107 -0.97 -4.42 6.84
N ASN A 108 0.00 -4.90 6.06
CA ASN A 108 0.98 -4.02 5.41
C ASN A 108 0.44 -3.51 4.08
N PHE A 109 0.73 -2.26 3.77
CA PHE A 109 0.25 -1.56 2.59
C PHE A 109 1.44 -0.99 1.82
N TYR A 110 1.59 -1.40 0.57
CA TYR A 110 2.61 -0.92 -0.35
C TYR A 110 1.92 -0.22 -1.51
N TYR A 111 2.44 0.92 -1.92
CA TYR A 111 1.94 1.58 -3.12
C TYR A 111 3.06 2.22 -3.92
N THR A 112 2.83 2.38 -5.23
CA THR A 112 3.73 3.16 -6.08
C THR A 112 3.08 4.48 -6.52
N THR A 113 3.93 5.48 -6.76
CA THR A 113 3.53 6.72 -7.42
C THR A 113 4.68 7.24 -8.29
N GLN A 114 4.36 8.07 -9.29
CA GLN A 114 5.39 8.72 -10.10
C GLN A 114 5.97 9.91 -9.35
N PHE A 115 5.09 10.77 -8.83
CA PHE A 115 5.45 11.92 -8.01
C PHE A 115 4.67 11.92 -6.70
N ASP A 116 5.34 12.38 -5.64
CA ASP A 116 4.74 12.48 -4.31
C ASP A 116 3.51 13.41 -4.35
N GLY A 117 3.64 14.54 -5.05
CA GLY A 117 2.59 15.56 -5.25
C GLY A 117 1.24 15.04 -5.77
N GLN A 118 1.22 13.89 -6.45
CA GLN A 118 0.02 13.36 -7.10
C GLN A 118 -0.88 12.55 -6.17
N VAL A 119 -0.34 11.99 -5.08
CA VAL A 119 -1.14 11.24 -4.10
C VAL A 119 -1.76 12.20 -3.09
N ASP A 120 -3.00 11.91 -2.69
CA ASP A 120 -3.71 12.67 -1.65
C ASP A 120 -2.83 12.91 -0.41
N LYS A 121 -2.85 14.15 0.10
CA LYS A 121 -2.00 14.59 1.20
C LYS A 121 -2.17 13.71 2.45
N ARG A 122 -3.39 13.28 2.76
CA ARG A 122 -3.65 12.45 3.96
C ARG A 122 -3.01 11.08 3.84
N ILE A 123 -2.99 10.49 2.64
CA ILE A 123 -2.33 9.19 2.42
C ILE A 123 -0.83 9.32 2.64
N ARG A 124 -0.21 10.39 2.12
CA ARG A 124 1.21 10.67 2.34
C ARG A 124 1.56 10.88 3.80
N GLU A 125 0.74 11.63 4.53
CA GLU A 125 0.92 11.85 5.97
C GLU A 125 0.79 10.56 6.79
N ASN A 126 0.06 9.56 6.27
CA ASN A 126 -0.08 8.23 6.88
C ASN A 126 0.92 7.20 6.36
N THR A 127 1.86 7.61 5.50
CA THR A 127 2.92 6.75 4.97
C THR A 127 4.10 6.74 5.93
N ASP A 128 4.48 5.56 6.40
CA ASP A 128 5.55 5.38 7.38
C ASP A 128 6.94 5.41 6.74
N ILE A 129 7.07 4.84 5.54
CA ILE A 129 8.34 4.74 4.82
C ILE A 129 8.17 5.20 3.39
N ASN A 130 9.04 6.11 2.94
CA ASN A 130 9.13 6.55 1.56
C ASN A 130 10.40 5.97 0.92
N MET A 131 10.25 5.14 -0.11
CA MET A 131 11.34 4.61 -0.92
C MET A 131 11.42 5.38 -2.24
N VAL A 132 12.62 5.67 -2.70
CA VAL A 132 12.86 6.38 -3.97
C VAL A 132 13.63 5.46 -4.91
N CYS A 133 13.11 5.30 -6.12
CA CYS A 133 13.76 4.58 -7.21
C CYS A 133 14.25 5.59 -8.25
N GLU A 134 15.56 5.74 -8.32
CA GLU A 134 16.29 6.60 -9.25
C GLU A 134 17.09 5.70 -10.20
N ASN A 135 17.12 6.04 -11.49
CA ASN A 135 17.97 5.41 -12.50
C ASN A 135 19.18 6.29 -12.77
#